data_AF-A0A7X2J240-F1
#
_entry.id   AF-A0A7X2J240-F1
#
_cell.length_a   1.000
_cell.length_b   1.000
_cell.length_c   1.000
_cell.angle_alpha   90.00
_cell.angle_beta   90.00
_cell.angle_gamma   90.00
#
_symmetry.space_group_name_H-M   'P 1'
#
loop_
_entity.id
_entity.type
_entity.pdbx_description
1 polymer ?
#
loop_
_entity_poly.entity_id
_entity_poly.type
_entity_poly.pdbx_seq_one_letter_code
_entity_poly.pdbx_strand_id
1 'polypeptide(L)'
;MKHTKFQGVYTSTSERTIETAKLLLGERGTQLIHEENLREISLGEWEGPTHEEIKVSHAQHFQHFWESPHLYEPAGGETFQQLMKRAATVLDKIVHQPLEGNVLIVTHAVMLKAI
;
A
#
# COMPACT_ATOMS: atom_id res chain seq x y z
N MET A 1 -19.81 -3.68 5.56
CA MET A 1 -18.77 -4.34 6.38
C MET A 1 -19.20 -4.71 7.80
N LYS A 2 -20.22 -4.09 8.42
CA LYS A 2 -20.63 -4.38 9.82
C LYS A 2 -20.98 -5.85 10.12
N HIS A 3 -21.39 -6.62 9.12
CA HIS A 3 -21.79 -8.04 9.26
C HIS A 3 -20.77 -9.02 8.67
N THR A 4 -19.65 -8.53 8.13
CA THR A 4 -18.62 -9.40 7.53
C THR A 4 -17.68 -9.86 8.64
N LYS A 5 -17.59 -11.17 8.85
CA LYS A 5 -16.58 -11.77 9.73
C LYS A 5 -15.27 -11.92 8.95
N PHE A 6 -14.22 -11.27 9.44
CA PHE A 6 -12.87 -11.38 8.90
C PHE A 6 -12.04 -12.34 9.75
N GLN A 7 -11.36 -13.27 9.09
CA GLN A 7 -10.52 -14.29 9.71
C GLN A 7 -9.05 -13.87 9.75
N GLY A 8 -8.65 -12.96 8.86
CA GLY A 8 -7.38 -12.24 8.93
C GLY A 8 -7.58 -10.78 8.57
N VAL A 9 -6.88 -9.88 9.25
CA VAL A 9 -6.87 -8.45 8.95
C VAL A 9 -5.42 -8.01 8.83
N TYR A 10 -5.01 -7.66 7.63
CA TYR A 10 -3.65 -7.20 7.33
C TYR A 10 -3.65 -5.69 7.12
N THR A 11 -2.65 -5.03 7.67
CA THR A 11 -2.42 -3.61 7.42
C THR A 11 -0.99 -3.39 6.97
N SER A 12 -0.75 -2.29 6.27
CA SER A 12 0.61 -1.75 6.26
C SER A 12 1.05 -1.37 7.68
N THR A 13 2.35 -1.17 7.86
CA THR A 13 2.92 -0.66 9.12
C THR A 13 2.69 0.84 9.34
N SER A 14 2.09 1.56 8.38
CA SER A 14 1.75 2.97 8.55
C SER A 14 0.61 3.17 9.56
N GLU A 15 0.75 4.15 10.45
CA GLU A 15 -0.25 4.48 11.48
C GLU A 15 -1.64 4.71 10.89
N ARG A 16 -1.74 5.50 9.81
CA ARG A 16 -3.01 5.75 9.10
C ARG A 16 -3.78 4.49 8.67
N THR A 17 -3.08 3.41 8.29
CA THR A 17 -3.74 2.14 7.94
C THR A 17 -4.14 1.33 9.17
N ILE A 18 -3.31 1.39 10.22
CA ILE A 18 -3.55 0.70 11.50
C ILE A 18 -4.78 1.32 12.19
N GLU A 19 -4.84 2.65 12.28
CA GLU A 19 -5.98 3.37 12.84
C GLU A 19 -7.27 3.09 12.06
N THR A 20 -7.21 3.14 10.73
CA THR A 20 -8.35 2.80 9.86
C THR A 20 -8.85 1.38 10.14
N ALA A 21 -7.95 0.40 10.23
CA ALA A 21 -8.33 -0.98 10.50
C ALA A 21 -8.93 -1.15 11.91
N LYS A 22 -8.38 -0.47 12.92
CA LYS A 22 -8.95 -0.46 14.28
C LYS A 22 -10.37 0.10 14.30
N LEU A 23 -10.62 1.21 13.59
CA LEU A 23 -11.97 1.79 13.47
C LEU A 23 -12.93 0.85 12.75
N LEU A 24 -12.47 0.16 11.70
CA LEU A 24 -13.28 -0.83 10.99
C LEU A 24 -13.64 -2.01 11.89
N LEU A 25 -12.69 -2.51 12.68
CA LEU A 25 -12.86 -3.65 13.58
C LEU A 25 -13.70 -3.31 14.81
N GLY A 26 -13.62 -2.09 15.33
CA GLY A 26 -14.27 -1.72 16.58
C GLY A 26 -13.83 -2.65 17.71
N GLU A 27 -14.80 -3.23 18.43
CA GLU A 27 -14.53 -4.16 19.54
C GLU A 27 -14.31 -5.62 19.09
N ARG A 28 -14.23 -5.90 17.78
CA ARG A 28 -13.98 -7.27 17.29
C ARG A 28 -12.55 -7.69 17.63
N GLY A 29 -12.40 -8.79 18.36
CA GLY A 29 -11.10 -9.37 18.75
C GLY A 29 -10.32 -10.05 17.63
N THR A 30 -10.55 -9.70 16.36
CA THR A 30 -9.77 -10.25 15.24
C THR A 30 -8.35 -9.69 15.31
N GLN A 31 -7.35 -10.57 15.23
CA GLN A 31 -5.94 -10.17 15.26
C GLN A 31 -5.61 -9.27 14.07
N LEU A 32 -4.94 -8.15 14.36
CA LEU A 32 -4.37 -7.24 13.37
C LEU A 32 -2.94 -7.68 13.05
N ILE A 33 -2.65 -7.95 11.78
CA ILE A 33 -1.34 -8.38 11.31
C ILE A 33 -0.70 -7.23 10.53
N HIS A 34 0.43 -6.73 11.02
CA HIS A 34 1.17 -5.67 10.33
C HIS A 34 2.12 -6.29 9.31
N GLU A 35 2.09 -5.79 8.09
CA GLU A 35 2.89 -6.32 6.98
C GLU A 35 3.55 -5.16 6.22
N GLU A 36 4.87 -5.09 6.29
CA GLU A 36 5.68 -4.01 5.72
C GLU A 36 5.50 -3.94 4.19
N ASN A 37 5.34 -5.08 3.53
CA ASN A 37 5.15 -5.14 2.08
C ASN A 37 3.79 -4.59 1.60
N LEU A 38 2.90 -4.21 2.52
CA LEU A 38 1.66 -3.48 2.22
C LEU A 38 1.81 -1.96 2.33
N ARG A 39 3.01 -1.42 2.56
CA ARG A 39 3.22 0.05 2.59
C ARG A 39 2.94 0.69 1.25
N GLU A 40 2.67 1.99 1.29
CA GLU A 40 2.56 2.80 0.08
C GLU A 40 3.89 2.75 -0.71
N ILE A 41 3.83 3.05 -2.00
CA ILE A 41 5.05 3.28 -2.78
C ILE A 41 5.96 4.28 -2.05
N SER A 42 7.25 3.97 -1.95
CA SER A 42 8.21 4.94 -1.42
C SER A 42 8.50 5.97 -2.50
N LEU A 43 8.21 7.24 -2.19
CA LEU A 43 8.36 8.33 -3.15
C LEU A 43 9.75 9.00 -3.06
N GLY A 44 10.61 8.56 -2.12
CA GLY A 44 11.96 9.06 -1.97
C GLY A 44 11.98 10.57 -1.72
N GLU A 45 12.69 11.32 -2.56
CA GLU A 45 12.80 12.78 -2.47
C GLU A 45 11.45 13.52 -2.60
N TRP A 46 10.40 12.85 -3.06
CA TRP A 46 9.05 13.43 -3.16
C TRP A 46 8.21 13.25 -1.89
N GLU A 47 8.76 12.64 -0.84
CA GLU A 47 8.08 12.55 0.46
C GLU A 47 8.20 13.89 1.21
N GLY A 48 7.09 14.62 1.32
CA GLY A 48 7.01 15.89 2.05
C GLY A 48 6.68 17.11 1.17
N PRO A 49 7.34 17.31 0.02
CA PRO A 49 7.02 18.39 -0.92
C PRO A 49 5.59 18.32 -1.48
N THR A 50 5.08 19.45 -1.94
CA THR A 50 3.79 19.52 -2.62
C THR A 50 3.89 19.07 -4.08
N HIS A 51 2.73 18.77 -4.70
CA HIS A 51 2.68 18.44 -6.12
C HIS A 51 3.22 19.57 -6.99
N GLU A 52 2.96 20.83 -6.65
CA GLU A 52 3.46 21.99 -7.39
C GLU A 52 4.99 22.08 -7.30
N GLU A 53 5.57 21.88 -6.11
CA GLU A 53 7.02 21.89 -5.91
C GLU A 53 7.69 20.79 -6.72
N ILE A 54 7.16 19.56 -6.64
CA ILE A 54 7.66 18.39 -7.39
C ILE A 54 7.55 18.63 -8.90
N LYS A 55 6.44 19.17 -9.39
CA LYS A 55 6.23 19.42 -10.82
C LYS A 55 7.23 20.43 -11.36
N VAL A 56 7.66 21.39 -10.55
CA VAL A 56 8.69 22.37 -10.93
C VAL A 56 10.09 21.75 -10.89
N SER A 57 10.44 21.01 -9.83
CA SER A 57 11.80 20.46 -9.66
C SER A 57 12.06 19.17 -10.44
N HIS A 58 11.02 18.39 -10.76
CA HIS A 58 11.12 17.06 -11.37
C HIS A 58 10.05 16.81 -12.46
N ALA A 59 9.82 17.79 -13.34
CA ALA A 59 8.75 17.77 -14.35
C ALA A 59 8.65 16.46 -15.15
N GLN A 60 9.77 15.91 -15.63
CA GLN A 60 9.78 14.67 -16.41
C GLN A 60 9.38 13.46 -15.57
N HIS A 61 9.95 13.31 -14.37
CA HIS A 61 9.58 12.22 -13.46
C HIS A 61 8.11 12.34 -13.04
N PHE A 62 7.61 13.56 -12.81
CA PHE A 62 6.20 13.82 -12.52
C PHE A 62 5.30 13.33 -13.65
N GLN A 63 5.69 13.60 -14.90
CA GLN A 63 4.98 13.09 -16.07
C GLN A 63 5.05 11.55 -16.12
N HIS A 64 6.23 10.95 -15.91
CA HIS A 64 6.37 9.49 -15.91
C HIS A 64 5.49 8.84 -14.84
N PHE A 65 5.40 9.42 -13.63
CA PHE A 65 4.58 8.87 -12.56
C PHE A 65 3.09 8.75 -12.94
N TRP A 66 2.56 9.74 -13.66
CA TRP A 66 1.13 9.78 -14.01
C TRP A 66 0.78 9.23 -15.38
N GLU A 67 1.64 9.43 -16.38
CA GLU A 67 1.34 9.15 -17.79
C GLU A 67 2.14 7.98 -18.36
N SER A 68 3.33 7.70 -17.82
CA SER A 68 4.19 6.61 -18.30
C SER A 68 4.88 5.86 -17.15
N PRO A 69 4.12 5.15 -16.29
CA PRO A 69 4.66 4.55 -15.06
C PRO A 69 5.82 3.59 -15.27
N HIS A 70 5.91 2.96 -16.44
CA HIS A 70 7.02 2.08 -16.83
C HIS A 70 8.36 2.81 -17.03
N LEU A 71 8.34 4.15 -17.13
CA LEU A 71 9.53 5.01 -17.23
C LEU A 71 9.84 5.74 -15.91
N TYR A 72 9.06 5.51 -14.85
CA TYR A 72 9.25 6.19 -13.57
C TYR A 72 10.42 5.56 -12.78
N GLU A 73 11.50 6.31 -12.69
CA GLU A 73 12.71 5.96 -11.94
C GLU A 73 13.01 7.03 -10.88
N PRO A 74 12.53 6.88 -9.64
CA PRO A 74 12.73 7.88 -8.59
C PRO A 74 14.14 7.86 -8.00
N ALA A 75 14.62 9.03 -7.59
CA ALA A 75 15.80 9.15 -6.73
C ALA A 75 15.42 8.77 -5.28
N GLY A 76 16.05 7.72 -4.75
CA GLY A 76 15.86 7.28 -3.37
C GLY A 76 14.49 6.68 -3.04
N GLY A 77 13.68 6.35 -4.05
CA GLY A 77 12.34 5.77 -3.90
C GLY A 77 12.19 4.40 -4.55
N GLU A 78 10.94 3.99 -4.76
CA GLU A 78 10.56 2.71 -5.35
C GLU A 78 10.00 2.89 -6.77
N THR A 79 10.45 2.08 -7.72
CA THR A 79 9.83 1.98 -9.05
C THR A 79 8.49 1.24 -8.97
N PHE A 80 7.58 1.48 -9.92
CA PHE A 80 6.32 0.71 -9.98
C PHE A 80 6.56 -0.80 -10.16
N GLN A 81 7.65 -1.20 -10.82
CA GLN A 81 8.00 -2.62 -10.97
C GLN A 81 8.37 -3.26 -9.63
N GLN A 82 9.12 -2.56 -8.78
CA GLN A 82 9.45 -3.03 -7.43
C GLN A 82 8.18 -3.12 -6.56
N LEU A 83 7.32 -2.11 -6.63
CA LEU A 83 6.02 -2.10 -5.95
C LEU A 83 5.17 -3.31 -6.34
N MET A 84 4.96 -3.52 -7.65
CA MET A 84 4.17 -4.66 -8.17
C MET A 84 4.77 -6.00 -7.75
N LYS A 85 6.10 -6.12 -7.75
CA LYS A 85 6.78 -7.36 -7.33
C LYS A 85 6.49 -7.67 -5.85
N ARG A 86 6.61 -6.69 -4.95
CA ARG A 86 6.30 -6.92 -3.53
C ARG A 86 4.81 -7.10 -3.27
N ALA A 87 3.95 -6.44 -4.05
CA ALA A 87 2.49 -6.64 -4.01
C ALA A 87 2.11 -8.08 -4.36
N ALA A 88 2.63 -8.62 -5.46
CA ALA A 88 2.42 -10.02 -5.83
C ALA A 88 2.94 -10.97 -4.74
N THR A 89 4.14 -10.71 -4.21
CA THR A 89 4.76 -11.55 -3.17
C THR A 89 3.93 -11.60 -1.88
N VAL A 90 3.44 -10.44 -1.42
CA VAL A 90 2.66 -10.39 -0.16
C VAL A 90 1.26 -10.97 -0.33
N LEU A 91 0.62 -10.78 -1.47
CA LEU A 91 -0.67 -11.38 -1.76
C LEU A 91 -0.58 -12.90 -1.84
N ASP A 92 0.44 -13.41 -2.53
CA ASP A 92 0.70 -14.85 -2.61
C ASP A 92 0.88 -15.45 -1.20
N LYS A 93 1.67 -14.79 -0.35
CA LYS A 93 1.86 -15.17 1.06
C LYS A 93 0.55 -15.18 1.85
N ILE A 94 -0.33 -14.19 1.65
CA ILE A 94 -1.62 -14.08 2.36
C ILE A 94 -2.60 -15.15 1.89
N VAL A 95 -2.70 -15.38 0.58
CA VAL A 95 -3.60 -16.38 -0.03
C VAL A 95 -3.22 -17.80 0.39
N HIS A 96 -1.93 -18.08 0.57
CA HIS A 96 -1.43 -19.39 1.01
C HIS A 96 -1.44 -19.57 2.53
N GLN A 97 -1.90 -18.60 3.32
CA GLN A 97 -2.14 -18.84 4.75
C GLN A 97 -3.32 -19.82 4.92
N PRO A 98 -3.29 -20.69 5.94
CA PRO A 98 -4.40 -21.60 6.25
C PRO A 98 -5.57 -20.83 6.92
N LEU A 99 -6.07 -19.79 6.26
CA LEU A 99 -7.21 -18.98 6.68
C LEU A 99 -8.40 -19.29 5.77
N GLU A 100 -9.46 -19.84 6.34
CA GLU A 100 -10.72 -20.05 5.61
C GLU A 100 -11.66 -18.86 5.83
N GLY A 101 -12.21 -18.28 4.76
CA GLY A 101 -13.20 -17.19 4.83
C GLY A 101 -12.67 -15.83 4.37
N ASN A 102 -13.24 -14.74 4.89
CA ASN A 102 -12.90 -13.40 4.41
C ASN A 102 -11.61 -12.87 5.04
N VAL A 103 -10.73 -12.31 4.23
CA VAL A 103 -9.55 -11.56 4.66
C VAL A 103 -9.75 -10.08 4.34
N LEU A 104 -9.41 -9.20 5.28
CA LEU A 104 -9.38 -7.76 5.06
C LEU A 104 -7.93 -7.30 4.91
N ILE A 105 -7.65 -6.51 3.87
CA ILE A 105 -6.35 -5.85 3.67
C ILE A 105 -6.59 -4.34 3.67
N VAL A 106 -5.90 -3.60 4.53
CA VAL A 106 -5.95 -2.13 4.61
C VAL A 106 -4.59 -1.57 4.22
N THR A 107 -4.54 -0.91 3.06
CA THR A 107 -3.31 -0.37 2.46
C THR A 107 -3.57 1.00 1.85
N HIS A 108 -2.84 1.40 0.82
CA HIS A 108 -2.76 2.75 0.28
C HIS A 108 -3.11 2.79 -1.21
N ALA A 109 -3.23 3.99 -1.77
CA ALA A 109 -3.82 4.18 -3.09
C ALA A 109 -2.97 3.59 -4.21
N VAL A 110 -1.65 3.80 -4.20
CA VAL A 110 -0.78 3.26 -5.27
C VAL A 110 -0.57 1.76 -5.08
N MET A 111 -0.41 1.31 -3.83
CA MET A 111 -0.38 -0.12 -3.51
C MET A 111 -1.64 -0.85 -3.98
N LEU A 112 -2.85 -0.29 -3.77
CA LEU A 112 -4.10 -0.89 -4.27
C LEU A 112 -4.16 -1.00 -5.79
N LYS A 113 -3.53 -0.07 -6.53
CA LYS A 113 -3.47 -0.12 -8.01
C LYS A 113 -2.48 -1.16 -8.54
N ALA A 114 -1.53 -1.59 -7.70
CA ALA A 114 -0.51 -2.56 -8.05
C ALA A 114 -0.93 -4.01 -7.78
N ILE A 115 -2.08 -4.20 -7.12
CA ILE A 115 -2.74 -5.47 -6.82
C ILE A 115 -3.74 -5.79 -7.94
#